data_AF-A0A4R6LVM2-F1
#
_entry.id   AF-A0A4R6LVM2-F1
#
_cell.length_a   1.000
_cell.length_b   1.000
_cell.length_c   1.000
_cell.angle_alpha   90.00
_cell.angle_beta   90.00
_cell.angle_gamma   90.00
#
_symmetry.space_group_name_H-M   'P 1'
#
loop_
_entity.id
_entity.type
_entity.pdbx_description
1 polymer ?
#
loop_
_entity_poly.entity_id
_entity_poly.type
_entity_poly.pdbx_seq_one_letter_code
_entity_poly.pdbx_strand_id
1 'polypeptide(L)'
;MTPELIKEFLGGDFSLIQVGAAALFGAVMMIPSLIALPLAGSLIDAGASYTPIAAFITTLTMVGFVTLPVELKELGKKITIYRNSLALIFAVVIAFMIGVFI
;
A
#
# COMPACT_ATOMS: atom_id res chain seq x y z
N MET A 1 -9.37 -12.93 10.08
CA MET A 1 -8.03 -13.36 10.54
C MET A 1 -8.01 -13.21 12.05
N THR A 2 -7.46 -14.16 12.80
CA THR A 2 -7.36 -13.99 14.26
C THR A 2 -6.33 -12.90 14.58
N PRO A 3 -6.50 -12.11 15.66
CA PRO A 3 -5.55 -11.08 16.06
C PRO A 3 -4.12 -11.62 16.21
N GLU A 4 -3.95 -12.87 16.62
CA GLU A 4 -2.63 -13.51 16.73
C GLU A 4 -1.91 -13.61 15.37
N LEU A 5 -2.63 -14.01 14.31
CA LEU A 5 -2.08 -14.10 12.95
C LEU A 5 -1.72 -12.72 12.40
N ILE A 6 -2.49 -11.67 12.73
CA ILE A 6 -2.18 -10.30 12.32
C ILE A 6 -0.90 -9.83 13.03
N LYS A 7 -0.77 -10.10 14.32
CA LYS A 7 0.41 -9.73 15.09
C LYS A 7 1.68 -10.46 14.63
N GLU A 8 1.54 -11.71 14.20
CA GLU A 8 2.65 -12.54 13.70
C GLU A 8 3.09 -12.14 12.28
N PHE A 9 2.14 -11.81 11.39
CA PHE A 9 2.44 -11.49 9.99
C PHE A 9 2.61 -10.00 9.70
N LEU A 10 1.97 -9.12 10.47
CA LEU A 10 1.97 -7.67 10.25
C LEU A 10 2.46 -6.88 11.47
N GLY A 11 2.59 -7.49 12.65
CA GLY A 11 3.09 -6.85 13.88
C GLY A 11 4.58 -7.05 14.13
N GLY A 12 5.12 -6.32 15.11
CA GLY A 12 6.54 -6.34 15.47
C GLY A 12 7.41 -5.43 14.59
N ASP A 13 8.71 -5.74 14.49
CA ASP A 13 9.62 -5.06 13.56
C ASP A 13 9.15 -5.33 12.13
N PHE A 14 8.86 -4.26 11.39
CA PHE A 14 8.43 -4.39 10.01
C PHE A 14 9.54 -5.04 9.18
N SER A 15 9.17 -5.95 8.28
CA SER A 15 10.11 -6.50 7.30
C SER A 15 9.91 -5.86 5.92
N LEU A 16 10.99 -5.79 5.13
CA LEU A 16 10.90 -5.37 3.72
C LEU A 16 9.86 -6.19 2.94
N ILE A 17 9.69 -7.46 3.32
CA ILE A 17 8.74 -8.39 2.72
C ILE A 17 7.29 -7.99 3.02
N GLN A 18 6.98 -7.62 4.28
CA GLN A 18 5.66 -7.14 4.65
C GLN A 18 5.30 -5.85 3.92
N VAL A 19 6.24 -4.90 3.83
CA VAL A 19 6.07 -3.63 3.12
C VAL A 19 5.83 -3.88 1.63
N GLY A 20 6.65 -4.74 1.00
CA GLY A 20 6.51 -5.09 -0.41
C GLY A 20 5.19 -5.81 -0.72
N ALA A 21 4.79 -6.77 0.13
CA ALA A 21 3.51 -7.47 -0.02
C ALA A 21 2.33 -6.51 0.12
N ALA A 22 2.35 -5.66 1.15
CA ALA A 22 1.31 -4.66 1.39
C ALA A 22 1.21 -3.64 0.22
N ALA A 23 2.36 -3.19 -0.29
CA ALA A 23 2.43 -2.32 -1.47
C ALA A 23 1.81 -2.99 -2.71
N LEU A 24 2.13 -4.26 -2.97
CA LEU A 24 1.56 -5.03 -4.08
C LEU A 24 0.06 -5.25 -3.93
N PHE A 25 -0.39 -5.61 -2.73
CA PHE A 25 -1.82 -5.77 -2.44
C PHE A 25 -2.57 -4.46 -2.62
N GLY A 26 -2.05 -3.35 -2.11
CA GLY A 26 -2.64 -2.03 -2.32
C GLY A 26 -2.67 -1.65 -3.81
N ALA A 27 -1.62 -1.96 -4.56
CA ALA A 27 -1.59 -1.68 -6.00
C ALA A 27 -2.65 -2.44 -6.79
N VAL A 28 -2.97 -3.69 -6.41
CA VAL A 28 -3.94 -4.54 -7.12
C VAL A 28 -5.38 -4.30 -6.64
N MET A 29 -5.56 -4.05 -5.35
CA MET A 29 -6.87 -3.79 -4.78
C MET A 29 -7.36 -2.40 -5.20
N MET A 30 -8.60 -2.28 -5.66
CA MET A 30 -9.24 -0.97 -5.90
C MET A 30 -10.38 -0.80 -4.90
N ILE A 31 -10.00 -0.69 -3.64
CA ILE A 31 -10.94 -0.41 -2.55
C ILE A 31 -11.08 1.11 -2.44
N PRO A 32 -12.31 1.65 -2.39
CA PRO A 32 -12.53 3.07 -2.15
C PRO A 32 -11.85 3.52 -0.85
N SER A 33 -11.19 4.68 -0.87
CA SER A 33 -10.45 5.21 0.30
C SER A 33 -11.32 5.32 1.57
N LEU A 34 -12.63 5.53 1.40
CA LEU A 34 -13.61 5.57 2.50
C LEU A 34 -13.67 4.25 3.30
N ILE A 35 -13.44 3.11 2.63
CA ILE A 35 -13.41 1.77 3.26
C ILE A 35 -12.00 1.43 3.72
N ALA A 36 -10.98 1.90 2.99
CA ALA A 36 -9.59 1.61 3.27
C ALA A 36 -9.08 2.22 4.59
N LEU A 37 -9.50 3.45 4.92
CA LEU A 37 -9.10 4.10 6.18
C LEU A 37 -9.58 3.34 7.44
N PRO A 38 -10.87 2.99 7.57
CA PRO A 38 -11.35 2.17 8.68
C PRO A 38 -10.66 0.80 8.76
N LEU A 39 -10.40 0.18 7.62
CA LEU A 39 -9.67 -1.10 7.55
C LEU A 39 -8.24 -0.94 8.09
N ALA A 40 -7.52 0.11 7.69
CA ALA A 40 -6.20 0.42 8.22
C ALA A 40 -6.22 0.60 9.75
N GLY A 41 -7.20 1.35 10.27
CA GLY A 41 -7.40 1.50 11.72
C GLY A 41 -7.60 0.16 12.41
N SER A 42 -8.51 -0.69 11.90
CA SER A 42 -8.76 -2.01 12.49
C SER A 42 -7.55 -2.95 12.47
N LEU A 43 -6.68 -2.84 11.47
CA LEU A 43 -5.46 -3.64 11.37
C LEU A 43 -4.42 -3.17 12.38
N ILE A 44 -4.27 -1.85 12.54
CA ILE A 44 -3.39 -1.25 13.56
C ILE A 44 -3.87 -1.61 14.97
N ASP A 45 -5.17 -1.50 15.25
CA ASP A 45 -5.77 -1.88 16.53
C ASP A 45 -5.58 -3.38 16.82
N ALA A 46 -5.55 -4.21 15.78
CA ALA A 46 -5.24 -5.64 15.88
C ALA A 46 -3.74 -5.94 16.03
N GLY A 47 -2.87 -4.92 16.03
CA GLY A 47 -1.44 -5.02 16.27
C GLY A 47 -0.56 -5.01 15.02
N ALA A 48 -1.08 -4.58 13.87
CA ALA A 48 -0.26 -4.35 12.68
C ALA A 48 0.65 -3.13 12.83
N SER A 49 1.85 -3.20 12.26
CA SER A 49 2.79 -2.10 12.19
C SER A 49 2.29 -1.01 11.22
N TYR A 50 2.56 0.25 11.56
CA TYR A 50 2.18 1.41 10.74
C TYR A 50 2.86 1.39 9.36
N THR A 51 4.07 0.83 9.25
CA THR A 51 4.86 0.80 8.01
C THR A 51 4.18 0.05 6.86
N PRO A 52 3.81 -1.25 6.98
CA PRO A 52 3.10 -1.96 5.92
C PRO A 52 1.71 -1.38 5.66
N ILE A 53 1.02 -0.85 6.67
CA ILE A 53 -0.29 -0.20 6.49
C ILE A 53 -0.16 1.09 5.67
N ALA A 54 0.86 1.90 5.94
CA ALA A 54 1.17 3.07 5.14
C ALA A 54 1.49 2.69 3.69
N ALA A 55 2.31 1.65 3.48
CA ALA A 55 2.62 1.15 2.14
C ALA A 55 1.35 0.74 1.39
N PHE A 56 0.46 -0.01 2.04
CA PHE A 56 -0.82 -0.43 1.48
C PHE A 56 -1.71 0.74 1.07
N ILE A 57 -1.99 1.68 1.99
CA ILE A 57 -2.89 2.80 1.71
C ILE A 57 -2.32 3.71 0.60
N THR A 58 -1.01 3.89 0.63
CA THR A 58 -0.32 4.78 -0.30
C THR A 58 -0.28 4.19 -1.71
N THR A 59 -0.02 2.88 -1.85
CA THR A 59 -0.13 2.23 -3.17
C THR A 59 -1.57 2.11 -3.64
N LEU A 60 -2.51 1.81 -2.74
CA LEU A 60 -3.94 1.78 -3.05
C LEU A 60 -4.44 3.09 -3.67
N THR A 61 -3.91 4.22 -3.20
CA THR A 61 -4.34 5.54 -3.66
C THR A 61 -3.59 5.99 -4.90
N MET A 62 -2.29 5.70 -5.01
CA MET A 62 -1.44 6.23 -6.08
C MET A 62 -1.26 5.31 -7.28
N VAL A 63 -1.34 3.99 -7.10
CA VAL A 63 -1.11 3.02 -8.18
C VAL A 63 -2.43 2.70 -8.86
N GLY A 64 -2.52 3.04 -10.14
CA GLY A 64 -3.71 2.90 -10.94
C GLY A 64 -3.79 1.57 -11.68
N PHE A 65 -3.61 0.42 -11.02
CA PHE A 65 -3.54 -0.87 -11.73
C PHE A 65 -4.82 -1.16 -12.53
N VAL A 66 -5.99 -0.93 -11.94
CA VAL A 66 -7.28 -1.10 -12.62
C VAL A 66 -7.52 -0.02 -13.68
N THR A 67 -6.94 1.17 -13.50
CA THR A 67 -7.03 2.28 -14.46
C THR A 67 -5.94 2.22 -15.55
N LEU A 68 -4.98 1.28 -15.47
CA LEU A 68 -3.95 1.06 -16.50
C LEU A 68 -4.48 1.02 -17.93
N PRO A 69 -5.54 0.26 -18.28
CA PRO A 69 -6.03 0.21 -19.66
C PRO A 69 -6.59 1.55 -20.13
N VAL A 70 -7.14 2.37 -19.22
CA VAL A 70 -7.64 3.72 -19.53
C VAL A 70 -6.45 4.68 -19.67
N GLU A 71 -5.50 4.64 -18.74
CA GLU A 71 -4.28 5.45 -18.79
C GLU A 71 -3.46 5.19 -20.05
N LEU A 72 -3.33 3.92 -20.46
CA LEU A 72 -2.62 3.53 -21.68
C LEU A 72 -3.25 4.14 -22.93
N LYS A 73 -4.58 4.28 -22.95
CA LYS A 73 -5.34 4.87 -24.07
C LYS A 73 -5.26 6.40 -24.07
N GLU A 74 -5.41 7.03 -22.91
CA GLU A 74 -5.51 8.49 -22.80
C GLU A 74 -4.14 9.19 -22.68
N LEU A 75 -3.22 8.65 -21.89
CA LEU A 75 -1.93 9.26 -21.57
C LEU A 75 -0.77 8.67 -22.40
N GLY A 76 -0.98 7.51 -22.98
CA GLY A 76 0.03 6.77 -23.74
C GLY A 76 1.02 6.01 -22.85
N LYS A 77 1.55 4.92 -23.40
CA LYS A 77 2.35 3.90 -22.69
C LYS A 77 3.53 4.45 -21.86
N LYS A 78 4.24 5.46 -22.38
CA LYS A 78 5.39 6.04 -21.65
C LYS A 78 4.94 6.70 -20.35
N ILE A 79 3.92 7.56 -20.40
CA ILE A 79 3.45 8.31 -19.23
C ILE A 79 2.84 7.36 -18.20
N THR A 80 2.04 6.38 -18.64
CA THR A 80 1.44 5.38 -17.74
C THR A 80 2.49 4.59 -16.94
N ILE A 81 3.56 4.15 -17.61
CA ILE A 81 4.66 3.41 -16.95
C ILE A 81 5.37 4.33 -15.95
N TYR A 82 5.78 5.53 -16.37
CA TYR A 82 6.44 6.47 -15.45
C TYR A 82 5.56 6.76 -14.23
N ARG A 83 4.26 7.01 -14.43
CA ARG A 83 3.32 7.33 -13.34
C ARG A 83 3.23 6.20 -12.32
N ASN A 84 2.98 4.97 -12.76
CA ASN A 84 2.81 3.85 -11.84
C ASN A 84 4.14 3.42 -11.19
N SER A 85 5.26 3.47 -11.92
CA SER A 85 6.57 3.16 -11.36
C SER A 85 7.01 4.19 -10.31
N LEU A 86 6.84 5.49 -10.59
CA LEU A 86 7.14 6.54 -9.61
C LEU A 86 6.19 6.45 -8.41
N ALA A 87 4.89 6.21 -8.63
CA ALA A 87 3.92 6.03 -7.56
C ALA A 87 4.32 4.88 -6.61
N LEU A 88 4.77 3.75 -7.16
CA LEU A 88 5.23 2.61 -6.35
C LEU A 88 6.50 2.96 -5.55
N ILE A 89 7.47 3.64 -6.18
CA ILE A 89 8.69 4.09 -5.50
C ILE A 89 8.35 5.05 -4.35
N PHE A 90 7.52 6.07 -4.61
CA PHE A 90 7.11 7.02 -3.58
C PHE A 90 6.31 6.36 -2.47
N ALA A 91 5.45 5.38 -2.78
CA ALA A 91 4.71 4.66 -1.75
C ALA A 91 5.63 3.90 -0.79
N VAL A 92 6.68 3.26 -1.31
CA VAL A 92 7.68 2.59 -0.47
C VAL A 92 8.46 3.62 0.36
N VAL A 93 8.90 4.73 -0.24
CA VAL A 93 9.61 5.80 0.49
C VAL A 93 8.74 6.38 1.61
N ILE A 94 7.48 6.68 1.35
CA ILE A 94 6.53 7.20 2.34
C ILE A 94 6.32 6.20 3.48
N ALA A 95 6.16 4.91 3.15
CA ALA A 95 6.03 3.85 4.15
C ALA A 95 7.27 3.77 5.06
N PHE A 96 8.47 3.80 4.48
CA PHE A 96 9.71 3.82 5.26
C PHE A 96 9.84 5.06 6.13
N MET A 97 9.50 6.23 5.60
CA MET A 97 9.50 7.46 6.41
C MET A 97 8.58 7.30 7.62
N ILE A 98 7.34 6.84 7.39
CA ILE A 98 6.38 6.59 8.47
C ILE A 98 6.95 5.60 9.51
N GLY A 99 7.54 4.50 9.06
CA GLY A 99 8.13 3.49 9.94
C GLY A 99 9.41 3.91 10.68
N VAL A 100 10.08 4.98 10.25
CA VAL A 100 11.25 5.54 10.95
C VAL A 100 10.82 6.63 11.94
N PHE A 101 9.75 7.36 11.64
CA PHE A 101 9.28 8.48 12.48
C PHE A 101 8.27 8.06 13.56
N ILE A 102 7.61 6.90 13.42
CA ILE A 102 6.62 6.33 14.35
C ILE A 102 7.14 4.99 14.86
#